data_AF-A0A7C3JVR7-F1
#
_entry.id   AF-A0A7C3JVR7-F1
#
_cell.length_a   1.000
_cell.length_b   1.000
_cell.length_c   1.000
_cell.angle_alpha   90.00
_cell.angle_beta   90.00
_cell.angle_gamma   90.00
#
_symmetry.space_group_name_H-M   'P 1'
#
loop_
_entity.id
_entity.type
_entity.pdbx_description
1 polymer ?
#
loop_
_entity_poly.entity_id
_entity_poly.type
_entity_poly.pdbx_seq_one_letter_code
_entity_poly.pdbx_strand_id
1 'polypeptide(L)'
;MALACVLGAGLPFLPSQRAAAQPLGAVLDHPLVDCGSAGAVEASFRWLPAPGTQRQWLELSVFDNGFAPETFASTELPADAASYRAPVLRPDLPNFWRIRSETAEGPTISATGAFMPCYGPILLQGPLYCHFGAIATVEFRWAPLAVSVGQQWLEMSPDPAFPAAALTRVGPLSPATQNFRRGGFVNGEAVYFRVVWVDTDGNERLSQVGGFAPDCLSSASTAIYASDDVLVVPRLGIRAPVNVRDVGPDGALGVPEGAYDVVRYDFGQYPELASYPGRGGTTLIGGHLDYYVVGPAVFWPLRQARVGDVVEYRLGDGTALTYVVDWVADIPWDESLNPYIAQGGDAVILITCTGTFDRSVRRYDLRRLVHATRQ
;
A
#
# COMPACT_ATOMS: atom_id res chain seq x y z
N MET A 1 -34.69 5.43 0.99
CA MET A 1 -35.85 5.08 0.14
C MET A 1 -36.19 6.30 -0.71
N ALA A 2 -35.90 6.23 -2.01
CA ALA A 2 -36.32 7.08 -3.15
C ALA A 2 -35.38 6.66 -4.30
N LEU A 3 -35.68 5.60 -5.07
CA LEU A 3 -36.56 5.51 -6.25
C LEU A 3 -36.18 6.47 -7.40
N ALA A 4 -35.94 5.86 -8.56
CA ALA A 4 -35.38 6.42 -9.80
C ALA A 4 -36.34 7.30 -10.64
N CYS A 5 -35.78 8.07 -11.57
CA CYS A 5 -36.39 8.69 -12.78
C CYS A 5 -35.27 9.36 -13.62
N VAL A 6 -35.08 9.29 -14.96
CA VAL A 6 -35.74 8.69 -16.15
C VAL A 6 -34.69 8.60 -17.29
N LEU A 7 -34.94 7.67 -18.21
CA LEU A 7 -34.38 7.29 -19.53
C LEU A 7 -33.92 8.40 -20.51
N GLY A 8 -33.00 8.03 -21.42
CA GLY A 8 -32.77 8.73 -22.70
C GLY A 8 -31.80 8.03 -23.68
N ALA A 9 -32.36 7.47 -24.77
CA ALA A 9 -31.77 7.07 -26.07
C ALA A 9 -30.69 5.95 -26.12
N GLY A 10 -31.05 4.85 -26.80
CA GLY A 10 -30.20 3.68 -27.01
C GLY A 10 -29.12 3.86 -28.08
N LEU A 11 -27.96 3.26 -27.80
CA LEU A 11 -26.94 2.89 -28.77
C LEU A 11 -27.08 1.37 -29.05
N PRO A 12 -26.84 0.90 -30.29
CA PRO A 12 -27.01 -0.50 -30.62
C PRO A 12 -26.02 -1.35 -29.82
N PHE A 13 -26.54 -2.41 -29.20
CA PHE A 13 -25.75 -3.43 -28.54
C PHE A 13 -24.80 -4.08 -29.55
N LEU A 14 -23.50 -3.79 -29.44
CA LEU A 14 -22.49 -4.74 -29.87
C LEU A 14 -22.56 -5.94 -28.91
N PRO A 15 -22.60 -7.18 -29.41
CA PRO A 15 -22.59 -8.35 -28.54
C PRO A 15 -21.32 -8.29 -27.68
N SER A 16 -21.52 -8.38 -26.37
CA SER A 16 -20.46 -8.61 -25.39
C SER A 16 -19.62 -9.79 -25.86
N GLN A 17 -18.42 -9.50 -26.35
CA GLN A 17 -17.39 -10.52 -26.42
C GLN A 17 -17.14 -10.93 -24.97
N ARG A 18 -17.46 -12.18 -24.63
CA ARG A 18 -16.94 -12.80 -23.42
C ARG A 18 -15.44 -12.52 -23.41
N ALA A 19 -14.96 -11.77 -22.42
CA ALA A 19 -13.54 -11.73 -22.13
C ALA A 19 -13.10 -13.20 -21.99
N ALA A 20 -12.13 -13.62 -22.81
CA ALA A 20 -11.52 -14.92 -22.65
C ALA A 20 -11.03 -15.05 -21.20
N ALA A 21 -11.29 -16.20 -20.56
CA ALA A 21 -10.77 -16.46 -19.23
C ALA A 21 -9.24 -16.26 -19.27
N GLN A 22 -8.71 -15.43 -18.38
CA GLN A 22 -7.27 -15.22 -18.31
C GLN A 22 -6.59 -16.57 -18.03
N PRO A 23 -5.50 -16.91 -18.75
CA PRO A 23 -4.82 -18.17 -18.53
C PRO A 23 -4.30 -18.25 -17.09
N LEU A 24 -4.49 -19.40 -16.45
CA LEU A 24 -4.16 -19.62 -15.04
C LEU A 24 -2.64 -19.54 -14.85
N GLY A 25 -2.19 -18.68 -13.94
CA GLY A 25 -0.80 -18.67 -13.49
C GLY A 25 -0.44 -19.89 -12.66
N ALA A 26 0.85 -20.02 -12.32
CA ALA A 26 1.32 -21.09 -11.44
C ALA A 26 0.63 -21.05 -10.06
N VAL A 27 0.50 -22.20 -9.42
CA VAL A 27 -0.05 -22.31 -8.06
C VAL A 27 1.08 -22.50 -7.07
N LEU A 28 1.18 -21.61 -6.09
CA LEU A 28 2.32 -21.54 -5.18
C LEU A 28 2.11 -22.38 -3.92
N ASP A 29 3.14 -23.12 -3.51
CA ASP A 29 3.22 -23.71 -2.17
C ASP A 29 3.93 -22.76 -1.22
N HIS A 30 3.61 -22.81 0.08
CA HIS A 30 4.31 -22.00 1.08
C HIS A 30 5.82 -22.30 1.10
N PRO A 31 6.69 -21.27 1.00
CA PRO A 31 8.13 -21.48 1.03
C PRO A 31 8.59 -22.09 2.35
N LEU A 32 9.60 -22.95 2.25
CA LEU A 32 10.29 -23.51 3.42
C LEU A 32 11.64 -22.85 3.58
N VAL A 33 11.95 -22.37 4.78
CA VAL A 33 13.23 -21.72 5.09
C VAL A 33 13.98 -22.57 6.11
N ASP A 34 15.31 -22.62 5.99
CA ASP A 34 16.18 -23.13 7.03
C ASP A 34 16.88 -21.95 7.71
N CYS A 35 16.59 -21.74 9.00
CA CYS A 35 17.14 -20.65 9.80
C CYS A 35 18.38 -21.06 10.60
N GLY A 36 19.04 -22.17 10.23
CA GLY A 36 20.27 -22.67 10.85
C GLY A 36 21.36 -21.59 11.00
N SER A 37 22.08 -21.63 12.11
CA SER A 37 23.08 -20.62 12.45
C SER A 37 24.37 -20.78 11.62
N ALA A 38 24.78 -19.65 11.01
CA ALA A 38 25.98 -19.40 10.20
C ALA A 38 25.83 -19.62 8.68
N GLY A 39 25.09 -18.72 8.01
CA GLY A 39 25.05 -18.61 6.55
C GLY A 39 24.02 -17.60 6.04
N ALA A 40 24.00 -17.39 4.72
CA ALA A 40 22.87 -16.73 4.07
C ALA A 40 21.63 -17.63 4.22
N VAL A 41 20.52 -17.07 4.71
CA VAL A 41 19.27 -17.81 4.85
C VAL A 41 18.73 -18.13 3.45
N GLU A 42 18.42 -19.39 3.18
CA GLU A 42 17.87 -19.83 1.89
C GLU A 42 16.43 -20.30 2.03
N ALA A 43 15.61 -19.94 1.05
CA ALA A 43 14.24 -20.41 0.91
C ALA A 43 14.14 -21.44 -0.21
N SER A 44 13.38 -22.50 0.04
CA SER A 44 12.94 -23.48 -0.95
C SER A 44 11.53 -23.11 -1.41
N PHE A 45 11.42 -22.71 -2.67
CA PHE A 45 10.17 -22.38 -3.34
C PHE A 45 9.67 -23.60 -4.11
N ARG A 46 8.36 -23.85 -4.07
CA ARG A 46 7.69 -24.91 -4.83
C ARG A 46 6.39 -24.40 -5.40
N TRP A 47 6.05 -24.86 -6.60
CA TRP A 47 4.81 -24.47 -7.27
C TRP A 47 4.38 -25.54 -8.28
N LEU A 48 3.09 -25.54 -8.61
CA LEU A 48 2.56 -26.20 -9.80
C LEU A 48 2.75 -25.24 -11.00
N PRO A 49 3.53 -25.60 -12.03
CA PRO A 49 3.75 -24.73 -13.19
C PRO A 49 2.46 -24.40 -13.95
N ALA A 50 2.42 -23.22 -14.57
CA ALA A 50 1.31 -22.85 -15.43
C ALA A 50 1.25 -23.78 -16.66
N PRO A 51 0.05 -24.19 -17.14
CA PRO A 51 -0.08 -25.01 -18.34
C PRO A 51 0.60 -24.37 -19.55
N GLY A 52 1.36 -25.16 -20.32
CA GLY A 52 2.00 -24.67 -21.54
C GLY A 52 3.13 -23.66 -21.31
N THR A 53 3.72 -23.63 -20.11
CA THR A 53 4.91 -22.80 -19.81
C THR A 53 6.05 -23.13 -20.77
N GLN A 54 6.55 -22.10 -21.46
CA GLN A 54 7.73 -22.17 -22.33
C GLN A 54 8.96 -21.55 -21.67
N ARG A 55 8.74 -20.51 -20.85
CA ARG A 55 9.75 -19.84 -20.03
C ARG A 55 9.10 -19.37 -18.74
N GLN A 56 9.86 -19.32 -17.65
CA GLN A 56 9.34 -18.81 -16.38
C GLN A 56 10.43 -18.15 -15.55
N TRP A 57 9.99 -17.28 -14.64
CA TRP A 57 10.84 -16.54 -13.72
C TRP A 57 10.30 -16.64 -12.31
N LEU A 58 11.21 -16.86 -11.36
CA LEU A 58 10.96 -16.56 -9.96
C LEU A 58 11.23 -15.08 -9.73
N GLU A 59 10.20 -14.35 -9.28
CA GLU A 59 10.31 -12.95 -8.91
C GLU A 59 10.23 -12.83 -7.39
N LEU A 60 11.19 -12.12 -6.78
CA LEU A 60 11.34 -11.94 -5.33
C LEU A 60 11.43 -10.46 -4.97
N SER A 61 10.65 -10.02 -3.98
CA SER A 61 10.57 -8.63 -3.53
C SER A 61 10.54 -8.56 -2.00
N VAL A 62 10.98 -7.42 -1.46
CA VAL A 62 10.77 -7.04 -0.04
C VAL A 62 9.75 -5.91 0.11
N PHE A 63 9.12 -5.50 -1.00
CA PHE A 63 8.11 -4.46 -1.07
C PHE A 63 6.74 -5.04 -1.43
N ASP A 64 5.73 -4.75 -0.63
CA ASP A 64 4.32 -5.08 -0.89
C ASP A 64 3.68 -4.06 -1.84
N ASN A 65 4.20 -3.97 -3.07
CA ASN A 65 3.82 -2.94 -4.05
C ASN A 65 3.35 -3.50 -5.39
N GLY A 66 2.95 -4.78 -5.41
CA GLY A 66 2.53 -5.47 -6.63
C GLY A 66 3.67 -5.80 -7.61
N PHE A 67 4.92 -5.83 -7.14
CA PHE A 67 6.12 -6.00 -7.97
C PHE A 67 6.25 -4.89 -9.01
N ALA A 68 6.26 -3.64 -8.54
CA ALA A 68 6.55 -2.50 -9.40
C ALA A 68 7.91 -2.70 -10.10
N PRO A 69 8.10 -2.20 -11.34
CA PRO A 69 9.36 -2.33 -12.06
C PRO A 69 10.55 -1.87 -11.19
N GLU A 70 11.66 -2.59 -11.27
CA GLU A 70 12.91 -2.34 -10.54
C GLU A 70 12.85 -2.54 -9.02
N THR A 71 11.72 -2.96 -8.44
CA THR A 71 11.61 -3.22 -7.00
C THR A 71 11.68 -4.71 -6.63
N PHE A 72 12.08 -5.58 -7.56
CA PHE A 72 12.15 -7.02 -7.35
C PHE A 72 13.33 -7.64 -8.12
N ALA A 73 13.87 -8.73 -7.59
CA ALA A 73 14.80 -9.60 -8.29
C ALA A 73 14.02 -10.59 -9.17
N SER A 74 14.52 -10.87 -10.36
CA SER A 74 13.90 -11.81 -11.30
C SER A 74 14.94 -12.82 -11.78
N THR A 75 14.69 -14.10 -11.53
CA THR A 75 15.59 -15.19 -11.92
C THR A 75 14.89 -16.09 -12.94
N GLU A 76 15.46 -16.22 -14.14
CA GLU A 76 14.95 -17.13 -15.16
C GLU A 76 15.21 -18.59 -14.76
N LEU A 77 14.21 -19.44 -14.98
CA LEU A 77 14.23 -20.85 -14.61
C LEU A 77 13.91 -21.73 -15.83
N PRO A 78 14.31 -23.02 -15.82
CA PRO A 78 13.85 -23.99 -16.79
C PRO A 78 12.31 -24.04 -16.84
N ALA A 79 11.73 -24.22 -18.03
CA ALA A 79 10.28 -24.20 -18.25
C ALA A 79 9.52 -25.28 -17.44
N ASP A 80 10.17 -26.39 -17.14
CA ASP A 80 9.66 -27.54 -16.38
C ASP A 80 10.00 -27.47 -14.88
N ALA A 81 10.71 -26.42 -14.43
CA ALA A 81 11.00 -26.26 -13.02
C ALA A 81 9.70 -26.11 -12.21
N ALA A 82 9.59 -26.91 -11.15
CA ALA A 82 8.51 -26.85 -10.15
C ALA A 82 9.03 -26.49 -8.76
N SER A 83 10.34 -26.24 -8.65
CA SER A 83 10.98 -25.82 -7.40
C SER A 83 12.28 -25.09 -7.68
N TYR A 84 12.66 -24.20 -6.77
CA TYR A 84 13.93 -23.50 -6.81
C TYR A 84 14.38 -23.13 -5.40
N ARG A 85 15.70 -23.14 -5.17
CA ARG A 85 16.28 -22.70 -3.90
C ARG A 85 17.06 -21.42 -4.15
N ALA A 86 16.79 -20.39 -3.37
CA ALA A 86 17.41 -19.08 -3.51
C ALA A 86 17.72 -18.47 -2.13
N PRO A 87 18.74 -17.60 -2.03
CA PRO A 87 18.92 -16.77 -0.85
C PRO A 87 17.71 -15.86 -0.65
N VAL A 88 17.24 -15.69 0.59
CA VAL A 88 16.23 -14.67 0.90
C VAL A 88 16.89 -13.29 0.85
N LEU A 89 16.17 -12.30 0.29
CA LEU A 89 16.70 -10.95 0.12
C LEU A 89 16.95 -10.28 1.47
N ARG A 90 15.99 -10.43 2.40
CA ARG A 90 16.03 -9.86 3.75
C ARG A 90 15.39 -10.82 4.75
N PRO A 91 16.16 -11.47 5.65
CA PRO A 91 15.61 -12.40 6.63
C PRO A 91 14.78 -11.71 7.72
N ASP A 92 14.96 -10.40 7.90
CA ASP A 92 14.34 -9.54 8.90
C ASP A 92 13.05 -8.84 8.44
N LEU A 93 12.69 -8.97 7.16
CA LEU A 93 11.52 -8.33 6.56
C LEU A 93 10.58 -9.36 5.91
N PRO A 94 9.30 -9.00 5.68
CA PRO A 94 8.43 -9.83 4.84
C PRO A 94 8.98 -9.91 3.42
N ASN A 95 9.00 -11.13 2.88
CA ASN A 95 9.40 -11.39 1.51
C ASN A 95 8.15 -11.75 0.70
N PHE A 96 8.08 -11.22 -0.52
CA PHE A 96 7.02 -11.45 -1.48
C PHE A 96 7.59 -12.19 -2.68
N TRP A 97 6.84 -13.14 -3.21
CA TRP A 97 7.31 -13.92 -4.34
C TRP A 97 6.16 -14.31 -5.26
N ARG A 98 6.49 -14.48 -6.54
CA ARG A 98 5.55 -14.97 -7.55
C ARG A 98 6.31 -15.66 -8.69
N ILE A 99 5.57 -16.42 -9.48
CA ILE A 99 6.06 -17.00 -10.73
C ILE A 99 5.41 -16.24 -11.88
N ARG A 100 6.24 -15.69 -12.76
CA ARG A 100 5.83 -15.19 -14.08
C ARG A 100 6.13 -16.27 -15.10
N SER A 101 5.16 -16.62 -15.93
CA SER A 101 5.31 -17.62 -16.99
C SER A 101 4.97 -17.02 -18.33
N GLU A 102 5.74 -17.35 -19.36
CA GLU A 102 5.38 -17.15 -20.76
C GLU A 102 4.79 -18.45 -21.30
N THR A 103 3.56 -18.39 -21.77
CA THR A 103 2.85 -19.52 -22.39
C THR A 103 2.49 -19.21 -23.83
N ALA A 104 2.09 -20.22 -24.60
CA ALA A 104 1.60 -20.02 -25.97
C ALA A 104 0.34 -19.12 -26.04
N GLU A 105 -0.43 -19.03 -24.96
CA GLU A 105 -1.64 -18.21 -24.86
C GLU A 105 -1.36 -16.78 -24.36
N GLY A 106 -0.11 -16.50 -23.98
CA GLY A 106 0.33 -15.22 -23.43
C GLY A 106 0.99 -15.35 -22.05
N PRO A 107 1.50 -14.22 -21.51
CA PRO A 107 2.12 -14.21 -20.19
C PRO A 107 1.06 -14.43 -19.10
N THR A 108 1.42 -15.23 -18.10
CA THR A 108 0.63 -15.44 -16.88
C THR A 108 1.45 -15.11 -15.64
N ILE A 109 0.77 -14.74 -14.57
CA ILE A 109 1.38 -14.42 -13.28
C ILE A 109 0.62 -15.20 -12.21
N SER A 110 1.34 -15.86 -11.30
CA SER A 110 0.73 -16.51 -10.15
C SER A 110 0.09 -15.50 -9.19
N ALA A 111 -0.66 -15.98 -8.20
CA ALA A 111 -0.90 -15.18 -7.01
C ALA A 111 0.44 -14.76 -6.36
N THR A 112 0.44 -13.66 -5.61
CA THR A 112 1.60 -13.28 -4.79
C THR A 112 1.59 -14.08 -3.49
N GLY A 113 2.69 -14.79 -3.22
CA GLY A 113 2.96 -15.36 -1.91
C GLY A 113 3.72 -14.38 -1.02
N ALA A 114 3.46 -14.40 0.27
CA ALA A 114 4.18 -13.65 1.29
C ALA A 114 4.70 -14.62 2.36
N PHE A 115 5.88 -14.36 2.91
CA PHE A 115 6.42 -15.14 4.02
C PHE A 115 7.42 -14.35 4.86
N MET A 116 7.52 -14.72 6.13
CA MET A 116 8.60 -14.31 7.04
C MET A 116 9.61 -15.45 7.14
N PRO A 117 10.91 -15.21 6.83
CA PRO A 117 11.89 -16.29 6.82
C PRO A 117 12.12 -16.92 8.19
N CYS A 118 12.53 -16.11 9.18
CA CYS A 118 13.01 -16.60 10.47
C CYS A 118 12.38 -15.91 11.69
N TYR A 119 11.44 -15.00 11.46
CA TYR A 119 10.73 -14.29 12.53
C TYR A 119 9.24 -14.61 12.46
N GLY A 120 8.54 -14.40 13.57
CA GLY A 120 7.10 -14.62 13.64
C GLY A 120 6.33 -13.88 12.53
N PRO A 121 5.12 -14.33 12.19
CA PRO A 121 4.25 -13.68 11.24
C PRO A 121 4.16 -12.15 11.43
N ILE A 122 4.29 -11.42 10.32
CA ILE A 122 4.15 -9.97 10.28
C ILE A 122 2.84 -9.61 9.61
N LEU A 123 2.04 -8.78 10.30
CA LEU A 123 0.80 -8.22 9.75
C LEU A 123 1.12 -7.29 8.57
N LEU A 124 0.35 -7.42 7.50
CA LEU A 124 0.43 -6.62 6.29
C LEU A 124 -0.83 -5.76 6.15
N GLN A 125 -0.71 -4.68 5.39
CA GLN A 125 -1.88 -3.85 5.09
C GLN A 125 -2.83 -4.61 4.18
N GLY A 126 -4.09 -4.63 4.59
CA GLY A 126 -5.17 -5.29 3.90
C GLY A 126 -6.25 -4.30 3.47
N PRO A 127 -6.90 -4.50 2.31
CA PRO A 127 -7.96 -3.61 1.88
C PRO A 127 -9.20 -3.72 2.78
N LEU A 128 -9.84 -2.57 2.99
CA LEU A 128 -11.15 -2.43 3.64
C LEU A 128 -12.16 -1.97 2.58
N TYR A 129 -13.29 -2.66 2.52
CA TYR A 129 -14.37 -2.42 1.57
C TYR A 129 -15.62 -2.00 2.34
N CYS A 130 -16.08 -0.77 2.13
CA CYS A 130 -17.32 -0.28 2.73
C CYS A 130 -18.54 -0.72 1.91
N HIS A 131 -19.59 -1.13 2.61
CA HIS A 131 -20.87 -1.54 2.04
C HIS A 131 -22.01 -0.63 2.52
N PHE A 132 -23.12 -0.67 1.79
CA PHE A 132 -24.35 0.01 2.21
C PHE A 132 -24.76 -0.42 3.62
N GLY A 133 -25.14 0.56 4.45
CA GLY A 133 -25.55 0.30 5.84
C GLY A 133 -24.42 0.39 6.87
N ALA A 134 -23.34 1.12 6.59
CA ALA A 134 -22.25 1.40 7.55
C ALA A 134 -21.47 0.16 7.99
N ILE A 135 -21.38 -0.85 7.14
CA ILE A 135 -20.69 -2.11 7.43
C ILE A 135 -19.51 -2.25 6.48
N ALA A 136 -18.37 -2.70 7.00
CA ALA A 136 -17.18 -3.01 6.23
C ALA A 136 -16.92 -4.50 6.10
N THR A 137 -16.22 -4.84 5.03
CA THR A 137 -15.46 -6.07 4.87
C THR A 137 -13.99 -5.76 4.86
N VAL A 138 -13.22 -6.48 5.66
CA VAL A 138 -11.77 -6.35 5.73
C VAL A 138 -11.13 -7.62 5.22
N GLU A 139 -10.10 -7.46 4.41
CA GLU A 139 -9.18 -8.54 4.07
C GLU A 139 -7.96 -8.43 4.97
N PHE A 140 -7.88 -9.27 6.00
CA PHE A 140 -6.71 -9.37 6.85
C PHE A 140 -5.58 -10.00 6.05
N ARG A 141 -4.39 -9.40 6.06
CA ARG A 141 -3.20 -9.94 5.38
C ARG A 141 -2.05 -10.06 6.37
N TRP A 142 -1.23 -11.09 6.22
CA TRP A 142 0.01 -11.28 6.96
C TRP A 142 1.00 -12.13 6.17
N ALA A 143 2.29 -11.97 6.45
CA ALA A 143 3.34 -12.84 5.95
C ALA A 143 3.54 -13.99 6.96
N PRO A 144 3.10 -15.24 6.67
CA PRO A 144 3.26 -16.37 7.57
C PRO A 144 4.73 -16.80 7.74
N LEU A 145 5.04 -17.47 8.86
CA LEU A 145 6.38 -17.97 9.15
C LEU A 145 6.73 -19.16 8.23
N ALA A 146 7.89 -19.09 7.58
CA ALA A 146 8.37 -20.11 6.63
C ALA A 146 8.99 -21.36 7.29
N VAL A 147 9.15 -21.36 8.62
CA VAL A 147 9.60 -22.53 9.39
C VAL A 147 8.47 -23.24 10.14
N SER A 148 7.27 -22.67 10.20
CA SER A 148 6.19 -23.23 11.02
C SER A 148 5.49 -24.40 10.31
N VAL A 149 5.44 -25.55 10.98
CA VAL A 149 4.57 -26.69 10.62
C VAL A 149 3.23 -26.68 11.37
N GLY A 150 3.01 -25.63 12.18
CA GLY A 150 1.88 -25.51 13.11
C GLY A 150 0.70 -24.71 12.57
N GLN A 151 -0.46 -24.90 13.19
CA GLN A 151 -1.68 -24.15 12.85
C GLN A 151 -1.56 -22.67 13.21
N GLN A 152 -2.39 -21.86 12.56
CA GLN A 152 -2.52 -20.43 12.85
C GLN A 152 -3.95 -20.09 13.25
N TRP A 153 -4.14 -18.99 13.98
CA TRP A 153 -5.44 -18.40 14.22
C TRP A 153 -5.37 -16.89 14.00
N LEU A 154 -6.44 -16.33 13.46
CA LEU A 154 -6.67 -14.89 13.48
C LEU A 154 -7.53 -14.55 14.70
N GLU A 155 -6.96 -13.79 15.61
CA GLU A 155 -7.68 -13.25 16.76
C GLU A 155 -8.08 -11.81 16.50
N MET A 156 -9.32 -11.47 16.87
CA MET A 156 -9.89 -10.13 16.78
C MET A 156 -10.58 -9.76 18.10
N SER A 157 -10.48 -8.50 18.50
CA SER A 157 -11.14 -7.99 19.70
C SER A 157 -11.46 -6.50 19.55
N PRO A 158 -12.55 -5.99 20.15
CA PRO A 158 -12.78 -4.54 20.22
C PRO A 158 -11.85 -3.83 21.23
N ASP A 159 -11.09 -4.59 22.02
CA ASP A 159 -10.18 -4.09 23.05
C ASP A 159 -8.74 -4.55 22.73
N PRO A 160 -7.74 -3.65 22.74
CA PRO A 160 -6.35 -4.00 22.42
C PRO A 160 -5.70 -4.96 23.44
N ALA A 161 -6.32 -5.18 24.61
CA ALA A 161 -5.89 -6.16 25.61
C ALA A 161 -6.35 -7.59 25.30
N PHE A 162 -7.22 -7.80 24.30
CA PHE A 162 -7.78 -9.11 23.92
C PHE A 162 -8.39 -9.89 25.12
N PRO A 163 -9.33 -9.31 25.89
CA PRO A 163 -9.99 -10.02 26.97
C PRO A 163 -10.77 -11.22 26.43
N ALA A 164 -10.66 -12.37 27.11
CA ALA A 164 -11.25 -13.64 26.65
C ALA A 164 -12.76 -13.55 26.36
N ALA A 165 -13.50 -12.71 27.08
CA ALA A 165 -14.93 -12.52 26.91
C ALA A 165 -15.33 -11.81 25.60
N ALA A 166 -14.42 -11.04 24.98
CA ALA A 166 -14.67 -10.30 23.74
C ALA A 166 -13.78 -10.76 22.57
N LEU A 167 -13.10 -11.90 22.73
CA LEU A 167 -12.16 -12.45 21.77
C LEU A 167 -12.92 -13.25 20.70
N THR A 168 -12.79 -12.85 19.44
CA THR A 168 -13.12 -13.73 18.32
C THR A 168 -11.86 -14.41 17.80
N ARG A 169 -11.85 -15.73 17.76
CA ARG A 169 -10.73 -16.54 17.25
C ARG A 169 -11.18 -17.33 16.03
N VAL A 170 -10.50 -17.13 14.90
CA VAL A 170 -10.78 -17.82 13.63
C VAL A 170 -9.66 -18.80 13.34
N GLY A 171 -10.00 -20.07 13.19
CA GLY A 171 -9.08 -21.14 12.85
C GLY A 171 -9.53 -22.50 13.40
N PRO A 172 -8.66 -23.52 13.36
CA PRO A 172 -7.28 -23.42 12.88
C PRO A 172 -7.19 -23.16 11.37
N LEU A 173 -6.27 -22.27 11.01
CA LEU A 173 -5.88 -21.94 9.64
C LEU A 173 -4.63 -22.74 9.26
N SER A 174 -4.45 -22.95 7.96
CA SER A 174 -3.23 -23.56 7.42
C SER A 174 -2.02 -22.68 7.77
N PRO A 175 -0.83 -23.26 8.06
CA PRO A 175 0.40 -22.49 8.23
C PRO A 175 0.73 -21.61 7.00
N ALA A 176 0.21 -21.95 5.82
CA ALA A 176 0.37 -21.20 4.59
C ALA A 176 -0.63 -20.05 4.41
N THR A 177 -1.65 -19.94 5.28
CA THR A 177 -2.66 -18.90 5.15
C THR A 177 -2.00 -17.53 5.36
N GLN A 178 -2.15 -16.66 4.37
CA GLN A 178 -1.56 -15.31 4.34
C GLN A 178 -2.62 -14.21 4.29
N ASN A 179 -3.89 -14.59 4.09
CA ASN A 179 -5.01 -13.66 4.13
C ASN A 179 -6.29 -14.33 4.63
N PHE A 180 -7.21 -13.53 5.15
CA PHE A 180 -8.55 -13.94 5.55
C PHE A 180 -9.53 -12.78 5.34
N ARG A 181 -10.61 -13.01 4.58
CA ARG A 181 -11.61 -11.97 4.33
C ARG A 181 -12.81 -12.15 5.26
N ARG A 182 -13.22 -11.07 5.95
CA ARG A 182 -14.38 -11.08 6.84
C ARG A 182 -15.20 -9.81 6.71
N GLY A 183 -16.52 -9.96 6.62
CA GLY A 183 -17.49 -8.87 6.69
C GLY A 183 -18.08 -8.67 8.08
N GLY A 184 -18.89 -7.63 8.24
CA GLY A 184 -19.67 -7.39 9.45
C GLY A 184 -19.02 -6.45 10.46
N PHE A 185 -18.05 -5.64 10.03
CA PHE A 185 -17.43 -4.64 10.89
C PHE A 185 -18.24 -3.35 10.85
N VAL A 186 -18.66 -2.84 12.00
CA VAL A 186 -19.48 -1.63 12.08
C VAL A 186 -18.61 -0.39 11.94
N ASN A 187 -19.11 0.62 11.23
CA ASN A 187 -18.47 1.92 11.10
C ASN A 187 -18.13 2.55 12.47
N GLY A 188 -16.91 3.08 12.59
CA GLY A 188 -16.41 3.80 13.76
C GLY A 188 -15.98 2.90 14.91
N GLU A 189 -16.28 1.61 14.85
CA GLU A 189 -15.87 0.66 15.88
C GLU A 189 -14.45 0.18 15.63
N ALA A 190 -13.55 0.49 16.57
CA ALA A 190 -12.19 0.00 16.54
C ALA A 190 -12.15 -1.52 16.75
N VAL A 191 -11.36 -2.19 15.92
CA VAL A 191 -11.09 -3.61 15.99
C VAL A 191 -9.58 -3.81 15.97
N TYR A 192 -9.09 -4.55 16.96
CA TYR A 192 -7.71 -4.97 17.08
C TYR A 192 -7.60 -6.42 16.66
N PHE A 193 -6.49 -6.78 16.02
CA PHE A 193 -6.27 -8.14 15.56
C PHE A 193 -4.81 -8.56 15.66
N ARG A 194 -4.59 -9.86 15.78
CA ARG A 194 -3.26 -10.48 15.79
C ARG A 194 -3.35 -11.89 15.21
N VAL A 195 -2.21 -12.39 14.74
CA VAL A 195 -2.05 -13.79 14.35
C VAL A 195 -1.44 -14.54 15.51
N VAL A 196 -2.07 -15.64 15.89
CA VAL A 196 -1.51 -16.65 16.78
C VAL A 196 -0.96 -17.76 15.90
N TRP A 197 0.26 -18.21 16.14
CA TRP A 197 0.82 -19.38 15.46
C TRP A 197 1.47 -20.31 16.46
N VAL A 198 1.54 -21.58 16.10
CA VAL A 198 2.32 -22.57 16.85
C VAL A 198 3.74 -22.59 16.30
N ASP A 199 4.72 -22.35 17.18
CA ASP A 199 6.13 -22.47 16.83
C ASP A 199 6.58 -23.95 16.68
N THR A 200 7.84 -24.17 16.32
CA THR A 200 8.39 -25.52 16.13
C THR A 200 8.41 -26.35 17.40
N ASP A 201 8.35 -25.72 18.58
CA ASP A 201 8.33 -26.38 19.88
C ASP A 201 6.90 -26.69 20.35
N GLY A 202 5.88 -26.36 19.55
CA GLY A 202 4.48 -26.58 19.89
C GLY A 202 3.86 -25.48 20.75
N ASN A 203 4.54 -24.35 20.97
CA ASN A 203 4.04 -23.24 21.78
C ASN A 203 3.28 -22.22 20.93
N GLU A 204 2.16 -21.71 21.45
CA GLU A 204 1.49 -20.57 20.85
C GLU A 204 2.33 -19.29 21.04
N ARG A 205 2.48 -18.55 19.95
CA ARG A 205 3.15 -17.25 19.88
C ARG A 205 2.24 -16.23 19.22
N LEU A 206 2.49 -14.96 19.51
CA LEU A 206 1.64 -13.84 19.12
C LEU A 206 2.38 -12.88 18.20
N SER A 207 1.68 -12.36 17.19
CA SER A 207 2.26 -11.35 16.29
C SER A 207 2.20 -9.98 16.96
N GLN A 208 2.67 -8.96 16.26
CA GLN A 208 2.23 -7.60 16.58
C GLN A 208 0.70 -7.49 16.53
N VAL A 209 0.15 -6.52 17.26
CA VAL A 209 -1.26 -6.18 17.19
C VAL A 209 -1.45 -5.13 16.10
N GLY A 210 -2.35 -5.43 15.16
CA GLY A 210 -2.89 -4.48 14.20
C GLY A 210 -4.20 -3.91 14.71
N GLY A 211 -4.62 -2.77 14.15
CA GLY A 211 -5.90 -2.15 14.47
C GLY A 211 -6.47 -1.42 13.27
N PHE A 212 -7.79 -1.38 13.18
CA PHE A 212 -8.52 -0.56 12.22
C PHE A 212 -9.85 -0.11 12.84
N ALA A 213 -10.41 0.97 12.33
CA ALA A 213 -11.80 1.35 12.57
C ALA A 213 -12.39 1.69 11.19
N PRO A 214 -13.46 1.01 10.73
CA PRO A 214 -14.04 1.33 9.44
C PRO A 214 -14.60 2.75 9.45
N ASP A 215 -14.37 3.52 8.38
CA ASP A 215 -15.01 4.83 8.19
C ASP A 215 -15.90 4.82 6.93
N CYS A 216 -16.93 3.99 6.99
CA CYS A 216 -17.98 3.83 5.97
C CYS A 216 -19.15 4.83 6.08
N LEU A 217 -19.20 5.67 7.12
CA LEU A 217 -20.21 6.72 7.31
C LEU A 217 -19.66 8.13 7.23
N SER A 218 -18.34 8.32 7.08
CA SER A 218 -17.90 9.47 6.30
C SER A 218 -18.77 9.46 5.05
N SER A 219 -19.63 10.50 4.90
CA SER A 219 -20.37 10.72 3.67
C SER A 219 -19.36 10.45 2.58
N ALA A 220 -19.60 9.45 1.71
CA ALA A 220 -18.66 9.06 0.68
C ALA A 220 -18.13 10.35 0.06
N SER A 221 -16.97 10.78 0.53
CA SER A 221 -16.35 11.96 -0.02
C SER A 221 -15.76 11.35 -1.24
N THR A 222 -16.31 11.74 -2.39
CA THR A 222 -15.69 11.53 -3.69
C THR A 222 -14.23 12.02 -3.74
N ALA A 223 -13.69 12.57 -2.64
CA ALA A 223 -12.28 12.88 -2.43
C ALA A 223 -11.36 11.67 -2.10
N ILE A 224 -11.79 10.62 -1.39
CA ILE A 224 -10.79 9.68 -0.81
C ILE A 224 -10.30 8.61 -1.81
N TYR A 225 -11.05 8.30 -2.87
CA TYR A 225 -10.60 7.37 -3.93
C TYR A 225 -11.29 7.67 -5.27
N ALA A 226 -10.86 8.68 -6.05
CA ALA A 226 -11.31 8.88 -7.44
C ALA A 226 -10.74 10.12 -8.16
N SER A 227 -9.60 10.69 -7.78
CA SER A 227 -9.05 11.75 -8.64
C SER A 227 -8.64 11.18 -10.01
N ASP A 228 -8.27 9.89 -10.06
CA ASP A 228 -7.52 9.25 -11.15
C ASP A 228 -6.20 9.99 -11.47
N ASP A 229 -5.81 10.92 -10.60
CA ASP A 229 -4.62 11.73 -10.73
C ASP A 229 -3.38 10.92 -10.32
N VAL A 230 -2.25 11.20 -10.97
CA VAL A 230 -0.97 10.56 -10.69
C VAL A 230 0.11 11.62 -10.56
N LEU A 231 0.84 11.57 -9.44
CA LEU A 231 2.04 12.37 -9.24
C LEU A 231 3.25 11.59 -9.74
N VAL A 232 4.06 12.24 -10.58
CA VAL A 232 5.32 11.67 -11.09
C VAL A 232 6.46 12.66 -10.87
N VAL A 233 7.53 12.21 -10.20
CA VAL A 233 8.79 12.96 -10.07
C VAL A 233 9.92 12.05 -10.58
N PRO A 234 10.20 12.06 -11.90
CA PRO A 234 10.99 11.02 -12.54
C PRO A 234 12.38 10.81 -11.93
N ARG A 235 13.12 11.90 -11.66
CA ARG A 235 14.47 11.82 -11.08
C ARG A 235 14.48 11.21 -9.68
N LEU A 236 13.39 11.34 -8.95
CA LEU A 236 13.23 10.81 -7.59
C LEU A 236 12.59 9.42 -7.57
N GLY A 237 12.22 8.86 -8.73
CA GLY A 237 11.54 7.56 -8.82
C GLY A 237 10.13 7.56 -8.22
N ILE A 238 9.53 8.73 -8.02
CA ILE A 238 8.17 8.83 -7.45
C ILE A 238 7.18 8.68 -8.60
N ARG A 239 6.30 7.69 -8.49
CA ARG A 239 5.08 7.55 -9.30
C ARG A 239 3.98 6.98 -8.41
N ALA A 240 3.03 7.80 -8.02
CA ALA A 240 1.99 7.41 -7.07
C ALA A 240 0.62 7.96 -7.49
N PRO A 241 -0.47 7.18 -7.31
CA PRO A 241 -1.82 7.73 -7.39
C PRO A 241 -2.01 8.81 -6.32
N VAL A 242 -2.79 9.84 -6.63
CA VAL A 242 -3.03 10.97 -5.72
C VAL A 242 -4.45 10.88 -5.16
N ASN A 243 -4.59 10.59 -3.87
CA ASN A 243 -5.87 10.70 -3.18
C ASN A 243 -6.14 12.15 -2.78
N VAL A 244 -7.36 12.48 -2.35
CA VAL A 244 -7.70 13.83 -1.89
C VAL A 244 -8.10 13.78 -0.41
N ARG A 245 -7.64 14.76 0.36
CA ARG A 245 -8.07 14.97 1.75
C ARG A 245 -8.49 16.42 1.96
N ASP A 246 -9.66 16.61 2.55
CA ASP A 246 -10.16 17.93 2.89
C ASP A 246 -9.35 18.53 4.06
N VAL A 247 -9.10 19.84 3.99
CA VAL A 247 -8.59 20.62 5.13
C VAL A 247 -9.80 21.10 5.94
N GLY A 248 -9.90 20.62 7.17
CA GLY A 248 -11.03 20.89 8.05
C GLY A 248 -11.12 22.35 8.53
N PRO A 249 -12.22 22.73 9.22
CA PRO A 249 -12.39 24.07 9.80
C PRO A 249 -11.34 24.45 10.86
N ASP A 250 -10.59 23.49 11.36
CA ASP A 250 -9.47 23.66 12.29
C ASP A 250 -8.13 23.94 11.58
N GLY A 251 -8.11 23.89 10.24
CA GLY A 251 -6.93 24.09 9.41
C GLY A 251 -5.95 22.92 9.46
N ALA A 252 -6.34 21.78 10.05
CA ALA A 252 -5.48 20.63 10.16
C ALA A 252 -5.36 19.88 8.83
N LEU A 253 -4.12 19.51 8.48
CA LEU A 253 -3.87 18.62 7.35
C LEU A 253 -4.09 17.18 7.79
N GLY A 254 -4.99 16.46 7.11
CA GLY A 254 -5.16 15.02 7.31
C GLY A 254 -3.85 14.26 7.06
N VAL A 255 -3.53 13.30 7.92
CA VAL A 255 -2.32 12.47 7.75
C VAL A 255 -2.54 11.50 6.58
N PRO A 256 -1.59 11.35 5.64
CA PRO A 256 -1.68 10.30 4.61
C PRO A 256 -1.81 8.90 5.25
N GLU A 257 -2.55 7.99 4.64
CA GLU A 257 -2.82 6.66 5.16
C GLU A 257 -1.80 5.63 4.67
N GLY A 258 -1.00 5.04 5.58
CA GLY A 258 -0.01 4.04 5.20
C GLY A 258 1.20 4.63 4.47
N ALA A 259 2.16 3.78 4.11
CA ALA A 259 3.47 4.24 3.66
C ALA A 259 3.53 4.81 2.24
N TYR A 260 2.52 4.52 1.41
CA TYR A 260 2.55 4.85 -0.02
C TYR A 260 1.43 5.79 -0.46
N ASP A 261 0.63 6.31 0.47
CA ASP A 261 -0.43 7.28 0.18
C ASP A 261 0.19 8.66 -0.11
N VAL A 262 -0.25 9.24 -1.23
CA VAL A 262 0.04 10.61 -1.65
C VAL A 262 -1.29 11.34 -1.70
N VAL A 263 -1.39 12.46 -0.99
CA VAL A 263 -2.65 13.19 -0.81
C VAL A 263 -2.53 14.60 -1.34
N ARG A 264 -3.44 15.02 -2.22
CA ARG A 264 -3.71 16.43 -2.49
C ARG A 264 -4.63 16.95 -1.39
N TYR A 265 -4.23 18.04 -0.75
CA TYR A 265 -5.08 18.69 0.24
C TYR A 265 -6.09 19.62 -0.44
N ASP A 266 -7.37 19.47 -0.09
CA ASP A 266 -8.45 20.30 -0.58
C ASP A 266 -8.74 21.45 0.39
N PHE A 267 -8.40 22.66 -0.03
CA PHE A 267 -8.60 23.88 0.74
C PHE A 267 -9.94 24.55 0.41
N GLY A 268 -10.99 23.78 0.08
CA GLY A 268 -12.30 24.35 -0.26
C GLY A 268 -12.88 25.33 0.78
N GLN A 269 -12.49 25.22 2.05
CA GLN A 269 -12.86 26.17 3.11
C GLN A 269 -11.92 27.39 3.24
N TYR A 270 -10.75 27.34 2.60
CA TYR A 270 -9.72 28.38 2.58
C TYR A 270 -9.25 28.64 1.13
N PRO A 271 -10.15 29.03 0.21
CA PRO A 271 -9.86 29.16 -1.22
C PRO A 271 -8.77 30.21 -1.54
N GLU A 272 -8.43 31.07 -0.59
CA GLU A 272 -7.34 32.04 -0.68
C GLU A 272 -5.94 31.43 -0.44
N LEU A 273 -5.87 30.24 0.19
CA LEU A 273 -4.61 29.63 0.56
C LEU A 273 -4.07 28.70 -0.52
N ALA A 274 -4.89 27.81 -1.06
CA ALA A 274 -4.45 26.79 -2.02
C ALA A 274 -5.48 26.59 -3.14
N SER A 275 -5.02 26.04 -4.26
CA SER A 275 -5.85 25.80 -5.44
C SER A 275 -5.62 24.40 -6.01
N TYR A 276 -6.54 23.98 -6.88
CA TYR A 276 -6.39 22.75 -7.66
C TYR A 276 -5.32 22.95 -8.76
N PRO A 277 -4.51 21.92 -9.08
CA PRO A 277 -3.48 22.03 -10.10
C PRO A 277 -3.99 22.62 -11.42
N GLY A 278 -3.30 23.60 -11.98
CA GLY A 278 -3.70 24.23 -13.25
C GLY A 278 -4.79 25.31 -13.15
N ARG A 279 -5.32 25.60 -11.96
CA ARG A 279 -6.36 26.64 -11.77
C ARG A 279 -5.84 27.98 -11.27
N GLY A 280 -4.53 28.12 -11.11
CA GLY A 280 -3.89 29.29 -10.51
C GLY A 280 -4.01 29.27 -8.99
N GLY A 281 -2.88 29.47 -8.31
CA GLY A 281 -2.71 29.21 -6.87
C GLY A 281 -1.92 27.93 -6.63
N THR A 282 -1.38 27.79 -5.42
CA THR A 282 -0.50 26.67 -5.05
C THR A 282 -1.31 25.45 -4.64
N THR A 283 -0.95 24.26 -5.10
CA THR A 283 -1.48 22.98 -4.60
C THR A 283 -0.54 22.37 -3.57
N LEU A 284 -1.05 22.01 -2.39
CA LEU A 284 -0.28 21.28 -1.40
C LEU A 284 -0.51 19.77 -1.52
N ILE A 285 0.57 19.00 -1.57
CA ILE A 285 0.55 17.54 -1.73
C ILE A 285 1.42 16.87 -0.65
N GLY A 286 0.82 16.02 0.18
CA GLY A 286 1.49 15.34 1.29
C GLY A 286 1.79 13.86 1.03
N GLY A 287 2.82 13.36 1.71
CA GLY A 287 3.21 11.95 1.70
C GLY A 287 4.22 11.64 2.80
N HIS A 288 4.25 10.38 3.25
CA HIS A 288 5.12 9.98 4.35
C HIS A 288 6.61 9.93 3.97
N LEU A 289 7.45 10.36 4.91
CA LEU A 289 8.92 10.27 4.79
C LEU A 289 9.36 8.83 4.98
N ASP A 290 8.94 8.25 6.09
CA ASP A 290 9.11 6.87 6.47
C ASP A 290 7.85 6.38 7.21
N TYR A 291 7.78 5.09 7.43
CA TYR A 291 6.64 4.47 8.08
C TYR A 291 7.11 3.30 8.94
N TYR A 292 6.55 3.17 10.15
CA TYR A 292 7.05 2.26 11.19
C TYR A 292 7.12 0.78 10.78
N VAL A 293 6.37 0.37 9.75
CA VAL A 293 6.36 -1.00 9.23
C VAL A 293 7.37 -1.23 8.09
N VAL A 294 7.58 -0.24 7.21
CA VAL A 294 8.35 -0.43 5.97
C VAL A 294 9.67 0.34 5.91
N GLY A 295 9.93 1.22 6.89
CA GLY A 295 11.04 2.16 6.81
C GLY A 295 10.77 3.22 5.74
N PRO A 296 11.56 3.33 4.67
CA PRO A 296 11.32 4.29 3.58
C PRO A 296 9.89 4.25 2.99
N ALA A 297 9.23 5.42 2.96
CA ALA A 297 7.89 5.61 2.42
C ALA A 297 7.93 6.36 1.07
N VAL A 298 6.77 6.67 0.47
CA VAL A 298 6.67 7.26 -0.89
C VAL A 298 7.44 8.56 -1.06
N PHE A 299 7.53 9.40 -0.04
CA PHE A 299 8.28 10.66 -0.09
C PHE A 299 9.67 10.58 0.55
N TRP A 300 10.15 9.38 0.90
CA TRP A 300 11.54 9.17 1.30
C TRP A 300 12.56 9.82 0.35
N PRO A 301 12.41 9.73 -0.99
CA PRO A 301 13.35 10.33 -1.93
C PRO A 301 13.38 11.86 -1.95
N LEU A 302 12.39 12.56 -1.37
CA LEU A 302 12.34 14.03 -1.37
C LEU A 302 13.54 14.68 -0.68
N ARG A 303 14.25 13.96 0.20
CA ARG A 303 15.54 14.43 0.77
C ARG A 303 16.59 14.76 -0.29
N GLN A 304 16.47 14.18 -1.47
CA GLN A 304 17.38 14.42 -2.58
C GLN A 304 16.85 15.46 -3.58
N ALA A 305 15.64 16.01 -3.37
CA ALA A 305 15.02 16.99 -4.25
C ALA A 305 15.89 18.24 -4.42
N ARG A 306 15.92 18.81 -5.62
CA ARG A 306 16.72 19.98 -5.95
C ARG A 306 16.04 20.84 -7.02
N VAL A 307 16.47 22.09 -7.09
CA VAL A 307 16.08 23.02 -8.16
C VAL A 307 16.33 22.39 -9.53
N GLY A 308 15.36 22.52 -10.42
CA GLY A 308 15.36 21.94 -11.77
C GLY A 308 14.73 20.54 -11.87
N ASP A 309 14.31 19.93 -10.76
CA ASP A 309 13.56 18.67 -10.82
C ASP A 309 12.18 18.89 -11.45
N VAL A 310 11.78 17.94 -12.31
CA VAL A 310 10.46 17.96 -12.95
C VAL A 310 9.44 17.24 -12.08
N VAL A 311 8.31 17.90 -11.84
CA VAL A 311 7.13 17.34 -11.20
C VAL A 311 6.00 17.32 -12.23
N GLU A 312 5.55 16.14 -12.61
CA GLU A 312 4.36 15.97 -13.45
C GLU A 312 3.17 15.61 -12.56
N TYR A 313 2.10 16.39 -12.67
CA TYR A 313 0.80 16.08 -12.11
C TYR A 313 -0.13 15.68 -13.25
N ARG A 314 -0.46 14.40 -13.35
CA ARG A 314 -1.34 13.87 -14.39
C ARG A 314 -2.75 13.83 -13.84
N LEU A 315 -3.69 14.47 -14.51
CA LEU A 315 -5.10 14.48 -14.17
C LEU A 315 -5.75 13.17 -14.61
N GLY A 316 -6.85 12.79 -13.94
CA GLY A 316 -7.65 11.63 -14.31
C GLY A 316 -8.15 11.58 -15.76
N ASP A 317 -8.28 12.74 -16.41
CA ASP A 317 -8.63 12.86 -17.83
C ASP A 317 -7.46 12.63 -18.80
N GLY A 318 -6.27 12.34 -18.28
CA GLY A 318 -5.03 12.13 -19.04
C GLY A 318 -4.21 13.40 -19.28
N THR A 319 -4.69 14.58 -18.89
CA THR A 319 -3.94 15.83 -19.01
C THR A 319 -2.72 15.83 -18.09
N ALA A 320 -1.53 16.10 -18.63
CA ALA A 320 -0.31 16.24 -17.82
C ALA A 320 0.02 17.72 -17.60
N LEU A 321 0.16 18.11 -16.33
CA LEU A 321 0.63 19.43 -15.92
C LEU A 321 2.09 19.30 -15.46
N THR A 322 2.99 20.08 -16.06
CA THR A 322 4.43 20.01 -15.78
C THR A 322 4.87 21.22 -14.96
N TYR A 323 5.49 20.95 -13.82
CA TYR A 323 6.08 21.93 -12.92
C TYR A 323 7.59 21.69 -12.80
N VAL A 324 8.35 22.74 -12.52
CA VAL A 324 9.79 22.65 -12.27
C VAL A 324 10.11 23.20 -10.90
N VAL A 325 10.86 22.43 -10.10
CA VAL A 325 11.28 22.83 -8.75
C VAL A 325 12.13 24.09 -8.83
N ASP A 326 11.73 25.14 -8.13
CA ASP A 326 12.45 26.42 -8.07
C ASP A 326 13.10 26.65 -6.69
N TRP A 327 12.56 26.07 -5.61
CA TRP A 327 13.18 26.07 -4.30
C TRP A 327 12.81 24.84 -3.44
N VAL A 328 13.69 24.54 -2.48
CA VAL A 328 13.51 23.51 -1.46
C VAL A 328 13.85 24.11 -0.10
N ALA A 329 13.00 23.89 0.91
CA ALA A 329 13.21 24.41 2.26
C ALA A 329 12.88 23.36 3.31
N ASP A 330 13.60 23.39 4.43
CA ASP A 330 13.26 22.63 5.63
C ASP A 330 12.80 23.62 6.70
N ILE A 331 11.57 23.46 7.20
CA ILE A 331 10.95 24.36 8.19
C ILE A 331 10.64 23.60 9.48
N PRO A 332 10.63 24.26 10.66
CA PRO A 332 10.14 23.67 11.90
C PRO A 332 8.76 23.04 11.77
N TRP A 333 8.52 21.96 12.53
CA TRP A 333 7.25 21.25 12.56
C TRP A 333 6.05 22.15 12.88
N ASP A 334 6.24 23.12 13.76
CA ASP A 334 5.22 24.04 14.27
C ASP A 334 5.10 25.36 13.49
N GLU A 335 5.95 25.59 12.49
CA GLU A 335 5.87 26.77 11.63
C GLU A 335 4.58 26.77 10.80
N SER A 336 4.00 27.94 10.49
CA SER A 336 2.82 27.99 9.63
C SER A 336 3.19 27.70 8.17
N LEU A 337 2.36 26.92 7.46
CA LEU A 337 2.51 26.71 6.02
C LEU A 337 1.94 27.86 5.18
N ASN A 338 1.07 28.70 5.75
CA ASN A 338 0.34 29.73 5.00
C ASN A 338 1.26 30.68 4.22
N PRO A 339 2.41 31.15 4.75
CA PRO A 339 3.33 32.01 3.98
C PRO A 339 3.92 31.35 2.74
N TYR A 340 3.94 30.01 2.68
CA TYR A 340 4.46 29.25 1.55
C TYR A 340 3.37 28.90 0.54
N ILE A 341 2.17 28.55 1.01
CA ILE A 341 1.07 28.14 0.14
C ILE A 341 0.39 29.38 -0.50
N ALA A 342 0.20 30.46 0.26
CA ALA A 342 -0.51 31.66 -0.20
C ALA A 342 0.31 32.62 -1.10
N GLN A 343 1.37 32.12 -1.76
CA GLN A 343 2.22 32.92 -2.66
C GLN A 343 1.58 33.19 -4.03
N GLY A 344 0.54 32.42 -4.39
CA GLY A 344 -0.13 32.52 -5.69
C GLY A 344 0.69 31.93 -6.84
N GLY A 345 0.19 32.07 -8.07
CA GLY A 345 0.77 31.42 -9.26
C GLY A 345 0.37 29.94 -9.36
N ASP A 346 0.40 29.35 -10.56
CA ASP A 346 0.15 27.92 -10.74
C ASP A 346 1.39 27.13 -10.26
N ALA A 347 1.32 26.57 -9.07
CA ALA A 347 2.45 25.96 -8.39
C ALA A 347 2.02 24.72 -7.59
N VAL A 348 2.98 23.86 -7.25
CA VAL A 348 2.79 22.72 -6.36
C VAL A 348 3.84 22.72 -5.26
N ILE A 349 3.43 22.34 -4.04
CA ILE A 349 4.32 22.08 -2.91
C ILE A 349 4.18 20.62 -2.52
N LEU A 350 5.27 19.85 -2.63
CA LEU A 350 5.36 18.52 -2.03
C LEU A 350 5.87 18.66 -0.61
N ILE A 351 5.15 18.10 0.36
CA ILE A 351 5.49 18.19 1.79
C ILE A 351 5.69 16.80 2.41
N THR A 352 6.75 16.66 3.20
CA THR A 352 7.01 15.46 4.02
C THR A 352 7.74 15.79 5.32
N CYS A 353 7.82 14.85 6.25
CA CYS A 353 8.61 14.98 7.47
C CYS A 353 10.12 14.96 7.17
N THR A 354 10.96 15.60 7.99
CA THR A 354 12.43 15.52 7.86
C THR A 354 13.14 15.87 9.16
N GLY A 355 14.48 15.87 9.17
CA GLY A 355 15.25 16.20 10.37
C GLY A 355 15.38 15.04 11.35
N THR A 356 15.38 15.35 12.65
CA THR A 356 15.61 14.39 13.74
C THR A 356 14.28 13.88 14.29
N PHE A 357 14.16 12.56 14.47
CA PHE A 357 13.00 11.95 15.09
C PHE A 357 13.06 12.05 16.62
N ASP A 358 12.14 12.79 17.22
CA ASP A 358 11.93 12.85 18.66
C ASP A 358 11.01 11.71 19.11
N ARG A 359 11.59 10.75 19.85
CA ARG A 359 10.88 9.56 20.35
C ARG A 359 9.84 9.88 21.43
N SER A 360 9.98 11.00 22.15
CA SER A 360 9.09 11.38 23.24
C SER A 360 7.71 11.81 22.72
N VAL A 361 7.70 12.53 21.60
CA VAL A 361 6.50 13.03 20.92
C VAL A 361 6.20 12.28 19.61
N ARG A 362 7.02 11.26 19.27
CA ARG A 362 6.90 10.38 18.11
C ARG A 362 6.74 11.13 16.78
N ARG A 363 7.55 12.17 16.58
CA ARG A 363 7.52 12.98 15.36
C ARG A 363 8.91 13.47 14.97
N TYR A 364 9.01 13.87 13.72
CA TYR A 364 10.13 14.64 13.19
C TYR A 364 10.03 16.12 13.62
N ASP A 365 11.17 16.76 13.82
CA ASP A 365 11.27 18.16 14.23
C ASP A 365 11.13 19.16 13.05
N LEU A 366 11.32 18.68 11.81
CA LEU A 366 11.25 19.50 10.61
C LEU A 366 10.26 18.92 9.58
N ARG A 367 9.83 19.78 8.65
CA ARG A 367 9.10 19.41 7.43
C ARG A 367 9.86 19.94 6.23
N ARG A 368 10.04 19.09 5.22
CA ARG A 368 10.62 19.47 3.94
C ARG A 368 9.53 19.92 2.99
N LEU A 369 9.71 21.09 2.39
CA LEU A 369 8.90 21.65 1.32
C LEU A 369 9.69 21.65 0.02
N VAL A 370 9.11 21.11 -1.04
CA VAL A 370 9.63 21.16 -2.40
C VAL A 370 8.62 21.91 -3.25
N HIS A 371 8.94 23.15 -3.60
CA HIS A 371 8.06 24.00 -4.40
C HIS A 371 8.45 23.97 -5.87
N ALA A 372 7.46 23.87 -6.73
CA ALA A 372 7.63 23.85 -8.17
C ALA A 372 6.57 24.70 -8.86
N THR A 373 6.99 25.49 -9.85
CA THR A 373 6.12 26.39 -10.61
C THR A 373 5.84 25.87 -12.01
N ARG A 374 4.63 26.19 -12.50
CA ARG A 374 4.17 25.77 -13.82
C ARG A 374 5.05 26.29 -14.93
N GLN A 375 5.34 25.44 -15.92
CA GLN A 375 6.05 25.81 -17.16
C GLN A 375 5.09 26.11 -18.31
#